data_AF-A0A958NJU9-F1
#
_entry.id   AF-A0A958NJU9-F1
#
_cell.length_a   1.000
_cell.length_b   1.000
_cell.length_c   1.000
_cell.angle_alpha   90.00
_cell.angle_beta   90.00
_cell.angle_gamma   90.00
#
_symmetry.space_group_name_H-M   'P 1'
#
loop_
_entity.id
_entity.type
_entity.pdbx_description
1 polymer ?
#
loop_
_entity_poly.entity_id
_entity_poly.type
_entity_poly.pdbx_seq_one_letter_code
_entity_poly.pdbx_strand_id
1 'polypeptide(L)' 'MNKNQTYSIAVGSAFGTSIGTSIGAITGTVAMGTVYGSVIGLIVGVILALVIFKEEKEE' A
#
# COMPACT_ATOMS: atom_id res chain seq x y z
N MET A 1 3.36 16.54 3.29
CA MET A 1 2.93 15.38 2.48
C MET A 1 2.10 15.91 1.34
N ASN A 2 2.60 15.77 0.11
CA ASN A 2 1.90 16.23 -1.09
C ASN A 2 0.67 15.34 -1.35
N LYS A 3 -0.34 15.85 -2.05
CA LYS A 3 -1.53 15.08 -2.48
C LYS A 3 -1.13 13.76 -3.14
N ASN A 4 -0.08 13.78 -3.96
CA ASN A 4 0.43 12.59 -4.65
C ASN A 4 0.96 11.52 -3.69
N GLN A 5 1.62 11.94 -2.60
CA GLN A 5 2.10 11.03 -1.56
C GLN A 5 0.93 10.39 -0.80
N THR A 6 -0.07 11.20 -0.43
CA THR A 6 -1.29 10.71 0.22
C THR A 6 -2.04 9.72 -0.67
N TYR A 7 -2.21 10.03 -1.96
CA TYR A 7 -2.85 9.11 -2.90
C TYR A 7 -2.05 7.84 -3.10
N SER A 8 -0.72 7.93 -3.20
CA SER A 8 0.13 6.75 -3.33
C SER A 8 -0.02 5.79 -2.15
N ILE A 9 -0.03 6.30 -0.91
CA ILE A 9 -0.22 5.50 0.31
C ILE A 9 -1.64 4.92 0.34
N ALA A 10 -2.66 5.72 0.03
CA ALA A 10 -4.05 5.27 0.03
C ALA A 10 -4.31 4.16 -1.01
N VAL A 11 -3.81 4.34 -2.24
CA VAL A 11 -3.90 3.36 -3.32
C VAL A 11 -3.14 2.09 -2.95
N GLY A 12 -1.90 2.22 -2.44
CA GLY A 12 -1.11 1.07 -1.99
C GLY A 12 -1.84 0.23 -0.94
N SER A 13 -2.39 0.87 0.09
CA SER A 13 -3.18 0.21 1.14
C SER A 13 -4.44 -0.49 0.59
N ALA A 14 -5.21 0.19 -0.25
CA ALA A 14 -6.42 -0.37 -0.84
C ALA A 14 -6.13 -1.57 -1.75
N PHE A 15 -5.12 -1.47 -2.62
CA PHE A 15 -4.68 -2.56 -3.48
C PHE A 15 -4.14 -3.75 -2.68
N GLY A 16 -3.27 -3.48 -1.70
CA GLY A 16 -2.73 -4.53 -0.84
C GLY A 16 -3.83 -5.29 -0.09
N THR A 17 -4.81 -4.57 0.45
CA THR A 17 -5.98 -5.18 1.11
C THR A 17 -6.75 -6.06 0.14
N SER A 18 -7.05 -5.58 -1.08
CA SER A 18 -7.81 -6.34 -2.09
C SER A 18 -7.09 -7.62 -2.56
N ILE A 19 -5.77 -7.55 -2.75
CA ILE A 19 -4.97 -8.72 -3.12
C ILE A 19 -4.88 -9.69 -1.93
N GLY A 20 -4.64 -9.16 -0.73
CA GLY A 20 -4.55 -9.95 0.49
C GLY A 20 -5.85 -10.68 0.84
N THR A 21 -7.01 -10.02 0.68
CA THR A 21 -8.32 -10.67 0.85
C THR A 21 -8.51 -11.80 -0.14
N SER A 22 -8.13 -11.60 -1.40
CA SER A 22 -8.23 -12.61 -2.46
C SER A 22 -7.35 -13.83 -2.17
N ILE A 23 -6.09 -13.63 -1.78
CA ILE A 23 -5.18 -14.72 -1.39
C ILE A 23 -5.69 -15.42 -0.12
N GLY A 24 -6.14 -14.65 0.87
CA GLY A 24 -6.72 -15.17 2.10
C GLY A 24 -7.97 -16.01 1.85
N ALA A 25 -8.80 -15.64 0.87
CA ALA A 25 -9.98 -16.41 0.47
C ALA A 25 -9.62 -17.76 -0.14
N ILE A 26 -8.57 -17.81 -0.96
CA ILE A 26 -8.09 -19.05 -1.60
C ILE A 26 -7.42 -19.98 -0.59
N THR A 27 -6.71 -19.43 0.40
CA THR A 27 -5.96 -20.18 1.42
C THR A 27 -6.79 -20.57 2.64
N GLY A 28 -8.04 -20.09 2.74
CA GLY A 28 -8.91 -20.32 3.90
C GLY A 28 -8.57 -19.44 5.12
N THR A 29 -7.66 -18.47 4.98
CA THR A 29 -7.22 -17.57 6.04
C THR A 29 -7.46 -16.10 5.67
N VAL A 30 -8.71 -15.73 5.38
CA VAL A 30 -9.10 -14.38 4.91
C VAL A 30 -8.58 -13.28 5.83
N ALA A 31 -8.83 -13.37 7.13
CA ALA A 31 -8.43 -12.35 8.10
C ALA A 31 -6.91 -12.12 8.15
N MET A 32 -6.11 -13.19 8.06
CA MET A 32 -4.66 -13.05 7.98
C MET A 32 -4.23 -12.48 6.63
N GLY A 33 -4.84 -12.94 5.53
CA GLY A 33 -4.59 -12.42 4.19
C GLY A 33 -4.85 -10.92 4.08
N THR A 34 -5.94 -10.42 4.67
CA THR A 34 -6.25 -8.97 4.69
C THR A 34 -5.19 -8.18 5.46
N VAL A 35 -4.76 -8.68 6.62
CA VAL A 35 -3.73 -8.02 7.45
C VAL A 35 -2.39 -7.99 6.73
N TYR A 36 -1.93 -9.12 6.20
CA TYR A 36 -0.66 -9.15 5.47
C TYR A 36 -0.71 -8.30 4.20
N GLY A 37 -1.81 -8.38 3.44
CA GLY A 37 -1.99 -7.60 2.23
C GLY A 37 -2.02 -6.09 2.50
N SER A 38 -2.76 -5.65 3.51
CA SER A 38 -2.82 -4.24 3.90
C SER A 38 -1.48 -3.70 4.37
N VAL A 39 -0.72 -4.47 5.17
CA VAL A 39 0.63 -4.10 5.60
C VAL A 39 1.59 -3.99 4.40
N ILE A 40 1.62 -4.99 3.52
CA ILE A 40 2.49 -4.98 2.33
C ILE A 40 2.12 -3.82 1.41
N GLY A 41 0.82 -3.63 1.13
CA GLY A 41 0.33 -2.54 0.30
C GLY A 41 0.67 -1.16 0.85
N LEU A 42 0.55 -0.98 2.17
CA LEU A 42 0.94 0.25 2.84
C LEU A 42 2.45 0.50 2.72
N ILE A 43 3.29 -0.52 2.94
CA ILE A 43 4.75 -0.41 2.78
C ILE A 43 5.09 0.00 1.35
N VAL A 44 4.51 -0.64 0.34
CA VAL A 44 4.73 -0.30 -1.07
C VAL A 44 4.29 1.15 -1.36
N GLY A 45 3.10 1.54 -0.91
CA GLY A 45 2.60 2.90 -1.08
C GLY A 45 3.48 3.96 -0.41
N VAL A 46 4.01 3.68 0.78
CA VAL A 46 4.96 4.56 1.48
C VAL A 46 6.29 4.64 0.74
N ILE A 47 6.84 3.52 0.26
CA ILE A 47 8.08 3.51 -0.52
C ILE A 47 7.90 4.35 -1.80
N LEU A 48 6.81 4.16 -2.54
CA LEU A 48 6.53 4.96 -3.74
C LEU A 48 6.38 6.45 -3.41
N ALA A 49 5.67 6.78 -2.32
CA ALA A 49 5.54 8.15 -1.84
C ALA A 49 6.87 8.82 -1.46
N LEU A 50 7.81 8.05 -0.90
CA LEU A 50 9.10 8.56 -0.42
C LEU A 50 10.22 8.49 -1.46
N VAL A 51 10.13 7.61 -2.45
CA VAL A 51 11.16 7.42 -3.49
C VAL A 51 10.82 8.20 -4.76
N ILE A 52 9.55 8.18 -5.19
CA ILE A 52 9.12 8.77 -6.47
C ILE A 52 8.56 10.16 -6.26
N PHE A 53 7.72 10.34 -5.24
CA PHE A 53 7.11 11.64 -4.93
C PHE A 53 7.87 12.39 -3.84
N LYS A 54 9.15 12.05 -3.65
CA LYS A 54 10.05 12.92 -2.90
C LYS A 54 10.09 14.23 -3.66
N GLU A 55 9.56 15.29 -3.06
CA GLU A 55 9.81 16.63 -3.56
C GLU A 55 11.34 16.79 -3.54
N GLU A 56 11.94 16.79 -4.73
CA GLU A 56 13.19 17.47 -5.01
C GLU A 56 12.97 18.91 -4.52
N LYS A 57 13.31 19.17 -3.26
CA LYS A 57 13.71 20.53 -2.86
C LYS A 57 15.07 20.75 -3.54
N GLU A 58 15.07 20.88 -4.86
CA GLU A 58 16.18 21.50 -5.57
C GLU A 58 16.16 22.98 -5.16
N GLU A 59 17.24 23.38 -4.48
CA GLU A 59 17.63 24.77 -4.21
C GLU A 59 17.76 25.59 -5.50
#